data_AF-E8N3W8-F1
#
_entry.id   AF-E8N3W8-F1
#
_cell.length_a   1.000
_cell.length_b   1.000
_cell.length_c   1.000
_cell.angle_alpha   90.00
_cell.angle_beta   90.00
_cell.angle_gamma   90.00
#
_symmetry.space_group_name_H-M   'P 1'
#
loop_
_entity.id
_entity.type
_entity.pdbx_description
1 polymer ?
#
loop_
_entity_poly.entity_id
_entity_poly.type
_entity_poly.pdbx_seq_one_letter_code
_entity_poly.pdbx_strand_id
1 'polypeptide(L)'
;MNESPLTGWKMVRSVLLSLLAFLVWLATAALGLVEIFLVRQTTLRIFARFSNETAVGTALGNWVAFFAAGTWLAYVVFAAETQFRKKSLGEGWNLFAWGAAIELLILVLYFTV
;
A
#
# COMPACT_ATOMS: atom_id res chain seq x y z
N MET A 1 -23.86 -25.54 19.22
CA MET A 1 -23.59 -26.12 17.89
C MET A 1 -22.17 -26.64 17.93
N ASN A 2 -21.99 -27.96 17.81
CA ASN A 2 -20.69 -28.62 17.92
C ASN A 2 -20.05 -28.59 16.53
N GLU A 3 -19.16 -27.63 16.25
CA GLU A 3 -18.47 -27.58 14.97
C GLU A 3 -17.57 -28.82 14.85
N SER A 4 -17.71 -29.57 13.76
CA SER A 4 -16.87 -30.75 13.53
C SER A 4 -15.41 -30.33 13.42
N PRO A 5 -14.47 -31.11 13.99
CA PRO A 5 -13.05 -30.79 13.92
C PRO A 5 -12.64 -30.62 12.44
N LEU A 6 -11.97 -29.50 12.14
CA LEU A 6 -11.47 -29.21 10.81
C LEU A 6 -10.64 -30.40 10.32
N THR A 7 -11.08 -31.05 9.24
CA THR A 7 -10.30 -32.11 8.59
C THR A 7 -8.94 -31.55 8.18
N GLY A 8 -7.86 -32.35 8.27
CA GLY A 8 -6.48 -31.87 8.09
C GLY A 8 -6.27 -31.03 6.82
N TRP A 9 -6.97 -31.34 5.74
CA TRP A 9 -6.98 -30.55 4.50
C TRP A 9 -7.52 -29.12 4.65
N LYS A 10 -8.61 -28.92 5.41
CA LYS A 10 -9.18 -27.58 5.67
C LYS A 10 -8.22 -26.72 6.48
N MET A 11 -7.53 -27.32 7.44
CA MET A 11 -6.53 -26.64 8.27
C MET A 11 -5.33 -26.18 7.43
N VAL A 12 -4.75 -27.09 6.62
CA VAL A 12 -3.63 -26.75 5.71
C VAL A 12 -4.02 -25.63 4.75
N ARG A 13 -5.20 -25.74 4.11
CA ARG A 13 -5.69 -24.70 3.20
C ARG A 13 -5.85 -23.35 3.91
N SER A 14 -6.39 -23.32 5.13
CA SER A 14 -6.56 -22.10 5.90
C SER A 14 -5.21 -21.44 6.23
N VAL A 15 -4.21 -22.23 6.62
CA VAL A 15 -2.86 -21.74 6.92
C VAL A 15 -2.20 -21.17 5.66
N LEU A 16 -2.26 -21.89 4.54
CA LEU A 16 -1.69 -21.43 3.27
C LEU A 16 -2.31 -20.12 2.78
N LEU A 17 -3.64 -19.98 2.86
CA LEU A 17 -4.32 -18.74 2.49
C LEU A 17 -3.95 -17.57 3.40
N SER A 18 -3.79 -17.83 4.71
CA SER A 18 -3.36 -16.80 5.67
C SER A 18 -1.92 -16.35 5.39
N LEU A 19 -1.03 -17.29 5.08
CA LEU A 19 0.35 -16.98 4.70
C LEU A 19 0.41 -16.17 3.40
N LEU A 20 -0.37 -16.57 2.39
CA LEU A 20 -0.45 -15.83 1.13
C LEU A 20 -0.96 -14.41 1.35
N ALA A 21 -2.02 -14.23 2.14
CA ALA A 21 -2.55 -12.91 2.47
C ALA A 21 -1.52 -12.04 3.20
N PHE A 22 -0.75 -12.62 4.12
CA PHE A 22 0.33 -11.90 4.80
C PHE A 22 1.45 -11.50 3.83
N LEU A 23 1.84 -12.38 2.91
CA LEU A 23 2.86 -12.07 1.91
C LEU A 23 2.41 -10.97 0.95
N VAL A 24 1.14 -11.01 0.52
CA VAL A 24 0.54 -9.95 -0.31
C VAL A 24 0.52 -8.63 0.46
N TRP A 25 0.09 -8.64 1.73
CA TRP A 25 0.14 -7.46 2.59
C TRP A 25 1.54 -6.86 2.68
N LEU A 26 2.55 -7.70 2.90
CA LEU A 26 3.93 -7.26 3.03
C LEU A 26 4.47 -6.71 1.70
N ALA A 27 4.14 -7.35 0.58
CA ALA A 27 4.54 -6.89 -0.75
C ALA A 27 3.93 -5.52 -1.08
N THR A 28 2.63 -5.33 -0.84
CA THR A 28 1.95 -4.04 -0.96
C THR A 28 2.62 -3.01 -0.04
N ALA A 29 2.80 -3.32 1.25
CA ALA A 29 3.47 -2.42 2.20
C ALA A 29 4.84 -1.91 1.70
N ALA A 30 5.64 -2.80 1.09
CA ALA A 30 6.93 -2.45 0.49
C ALA A 30 6.80 -1.62 -0.80
N LEU A 31 5.82 -1.92 -1.66
CA LEU A 31 5.55 -1.17 -2.89
C LEU A 31 5.17 0.28 -2.58
N GLY A 32 4.28 0.54 -1.63
CA GLY A 32 3.96 1.92 -1.26
C GLY A 32 5.15 2.74 -0.73
N LEU A 33 6.20 2.11 -0.18
CA LEU A 33 7.45 2.82 0.15
C LEU A 33 8.19 3.30 -1.11
N VAL A 34 8.23 2.46 -2.16
CA VAL A 34 8.80 2.84 -3.47
C VAL A 34 8.01 3.99 -4.05
N GLU A 35 6.69 3.98 -3.89
CA GLU A 35 5.83 5.02 -4.45
C GLU A 35 5.93 6.36 -3.76
N ILE A 36 6.10 6.38 -2.44
CA ILE A 36 6.40 7.64 -1.75
C ILE A 36 7.64 8.29 -2.38
N PHE A 37 8.65 7.49 -2.71
CA PHE A 37 9.81 7.98 -3.44
C PHE A 37 9.46 8.46 -4.86
N LEU A 38 8.65 7.72 -5.61
CA LEU A 38 8.23 8.11 -6.96
C LEU A 38 7.39 9.39 -6.95
N VAL A 39 6.40 9.53 -6.05
CA VAL A 39 5.59 10.74 -5.87
C VAL A 39 6.48 11.95 -5.58
N ARG A 40 7.51 11.78 -4.73
CA ARG A 40 8.49 12.83 -4.48
C ARG A 40 9.23 13.23 -5.77
N GLN A 41 9.71 12.26 -6.54
CA GLN A 41 10.39 12.53 -7.81
C GLN A 41 9.48 13.21 -8.83
N THR A 42 8.25 12.74 -8.98
CA THR A 42 7.24 13.36 -9.85
C THR A 42 6.95 14.79 -9.44
N THR A 43 6.84 15.06 -8.13
CA THR A 43 6.67 16.42 -7.60
C THR A 43 7.84 17.32 -8.00
N LEU A 44 9.08 16.83 -7.87
CA LEU A 44 10.28 17.57 -8.27
C LEU A 44 10.31 17.85 -9.77
N ARG A 45 9.95 16.85 -10.61
CA ARG A 45 9.87 17.03 -12.07
C ARG A 45 8.84 18.06 -12.47
N ILE A 46 7.64 17.99 -11.87
CA ILE A 46 6.58 18.98 -12.12
C ILE A 46 7.07 20.37 -11.73
N PHE A 47 7.62 20.52 -10.52
CA PHE A 47 8.11 21.81 -10.04
C PHE A 47 9.21 22.39 -10.95
N ALA A 48 10.15 21.55 -11.38
CA ALA A 48 11.25 21.94 -12.26
C ALA A 48 10.78 22.47 -13.63
N ARG A 49 9.55 22.16 -14.07
CA ARG A 49 8.97 22.74 -15.29
C ARG A 49 8.58 24.21 -15.15
N PHE A 50 8.41 24.70 -13.92
CA PHE A 50 7.93 26.05 -13.63
C PHE A 50 8.96 26.92 -12.88
N SER A 51 9.96 26.30 -12.23
CA SER A 51 10.97 27.01 -11.45
C SER A 51 12.31 26.28 -11.44
N ASN A 52 13.40 27.04 -11.39
CA ASN A 52 14.77 26.54 -11.23
C ASN A 52 15.25 26.55 -9.77
N GLU A 53 14.40 26.96 -8.81
CA GLU A 53 14.76 27.03 -7.39
C GLU A 53 14.81 25.66 -6.72
N THR A 54 16.00 25.06 -6.72
CA THR A 54 16.23 23.69 -6.21
C THR A 54 15.88 23.51 -4.73
N ALA A 55 16.13 24.52 -3.90
CA ALA A 55 15.83 24.48 -2.46
C ALA A 55 14.32 24.40 -2.20
N VAL A 56 13.52 25.23 -2.89
CA VAL A 56 12.07 25.24 -2.76
C VAL A 56 11.47 23.94 -3.30
N GLY A 57 11.94 23.46 -4.46
CA GLY A 57 11.52 22.17 -5.02
C GLY A 57 11.82 21.01 -4.06
N THR A 58 13.02 20.98 -3.47
CA THR A 58 13.40 19.95 -2.49
C THR A 58 12.53 19.97 -1.25
N ALA A 59 12.26 21.16 -0.69
CA ALA A 59 11.37 21.31 0.45
C ALA A 59 9.94 20.82 0.12
N LEU A 60 9.40 21.21 -1.03
CA LEU A 60 8.10 20.76 -1.51
C LEU A 60 8.03 19.23 -1.66
N GLY A 61 9.02 18.63 -2.33
CA GLY A 61 9.10 17.18 -2.49
C GLY A 61 9.17 16.43 -1.14
N ASN A 62 9.89 16.98 -0.17
CA ASN A 62 9.97 16.39 1.18
C ASN A 62 8.64 16.50 1.93
N TRP A 63 7.93 17.63 1.83
CA TRP A 63 6.59 17.78 2.41
C TRP A 63 5.59 16.81 1.81
N VAL A 64 5.57 16.68 0.47
CA VAL A 64 4.71 15.70 -0.21
C VAL A 64 5.03 14.29 0.25
N ALA A 65 6.31 13.91 0.31
CA ALA A 65 6.73 12.60 0.80
C ALA A 65 6.30 12.35 2.26
N PHE A 66 6.40 13.36 3.12
CA PHE A 66 5.99 13.27 4.52
C PHE A 66 4.49 12.96 4.66
N PHE A 67 3.63 13.70 3.95
CA PHE A 67 2.18 13.45 3.98
C PHE A 67 1.80 12.11 3.34
N ALA A 68 2.47 11.74 2.25
CA ALA A 68 2.29 10.44 1.61
C ALA A 68 2.67 9.30 2.56
N ALA A 69 3.82 9.41 3.25
CA ALA A 69 4.25 8.43 4.24
C ALA A 69 3.28 8.32 5.43
N GLY A 70 2.77 9.45 5.94
CA GLY A 70 1.76 9.44 6.99
C GLY A 70 0.48 8.73 6.58
N THR A 71 -0.01 9.02 5.37
CA THR A 71 -1.21 8.38 4.81
C THR A 71 -0.99 6.90 4.56
N TRP A 72 0.17 6.53 4.03
CA TRP A 72 0.55 5.14 3.77
C TRP A 72 0.64 4.32 5.05
N LEU A 73 1.30 4.86 6.09
CA LEU A 73 1.38 4.21 7.40
C LEU A 73 0.00 3.97 8.00
N ALA A 74 -0.88 4.96 7.94
CA ALA A 74 -2.26 4.80 8.38
C ALA A 74 -2.96 3.67 7.61
N TYR A 75 -2.86 3.66 6.28
CA TYR A 75 -3.42 2.60 5.43
C TYR A 75 -2.87 1.21 5.81
N VAL A 76 -1.55 1.04 5.92
CA VAL A 76 -0.92 -0.24 6.25
C VAL A 76 -1.41 -0.78 7.60
N VAL A 77 -1.52 0.09 8.61
CA VAL A 77 -2.03 -0.28 9.95
C VAL A 77 -3.51 -0.65 9.90
N PHE A 78 -4.35 0.18 9.27
CA PHE A 78 -5.78 -0.11 9.14
C PHE A 78 -6.06 -1.37 8.30
N ALA A 79 -5.31 -1.59 7.22
CA ALA A 79 -5.42 -2.79 6.39
C ALA A 79 -5.00 -4.05 7.18
N ALA A 80 -3.92 -3.98 7.96
CA ALA A 80 -3.52 -5.08 8.83
C ALA A 80 -4.59 -5.35 9.90
N GLU A 81 -5.11 -4.31 10.55
CA GLU A 81 -6.11 -4.47 11.60
C GLU A 81 -7.42 -5.07 11.06
N THR A 82 -7.90 -4.58 9.92
CA THR A 82 -9.12 -5.12 9.28
C THR A 82 -8.94 -6.56 8.80
N GLN A 83 -7.82 -6.88 8.15
CA GLN A 83 -7.56 -8.21 7.60
C GLN A 83 -7.32 -9.27 8.69
N PHE A 84 -6.63 -8.91 9.77
CA PHE A 84 -6.25 -9.88 10.80
C PHE A 84 -7.19 -9.91 12.01
N ARG A 85 -8.00 -8.86 12.24
CA ARG A 85 -9.01 -8.86 13.33
C ARG A 85 -10.43 -9.19 12.87
N LYS A 86 -10.83 -8.93 11.62
CA LYS A 86 -12.18 -9.27 11.13
C LYS A 86 -12.17 -10.62 10.41
N LYS A 87 -13.00 -11.56 10.88
CA LYS A 87 -13.18 -12.91 10.31
C LYS A 87 -13.84 -12.93 8.91
N SER A 88 -14.19 -11.79 8.31
CA SER A 88 -14.87 -11.73 7.01
C SER A 88 -13.86 -11.60 5.86
N LEU A 89 -13.63 -12.72 5.17
CA LEU A 89 -12.76 -12.84 3.98
C LEU A 89 -13.17 -11.94 2.80
N GLY A 90 -14.32 -11.25 2.83
CA GLY A 90 -14.81 -10.44 1.71
C GLY A 90 -14.48 -8.94 1.80
N GLU A 91 -14.38 -8.40 3.01
CA GLU A 91 -14.29 -6.93 3.20
C GLU A 91 -12.85 -6.41 3.13
N GLY A 92 -11.87 -7.21 3.58
CA GLY A 92 -10.45 -6.84 3.57
C GLY A 92 -9.83 -6.71 2.17
N TRP A 93 -10.34 -7.44 1.17
CA TRP A 93 -9.80 -7.41 -0.20
C TRP A 93 -10.08 -6.10 -0.94
N ASN A 94 -11.15 -5.39 -0.58
CA ASN A 94 -11.49 -4.13 -1.26
C ASN A 94 -10.45 -3.05 -0.96
N LEU A 95 -9.96 -2.98 0.28
CA LEU A 95 -8.88 -2.07 0.67
C LEU A 95 -7.59 -2.36 -0.09
N PHE A 96 -7.25 -3.64 -0.24
CA PHE A 96 -6.10 -4.08 -1.04
C PHE A 96 -6.20 -3.71 -2.51
N ALA A 97 -7.37 -3.93 -3.13
CA ALA A 97 -7.58 -3.59 -4.53
C ALA A 97 -7.44 -2.08 -4.77
N TRP A 98 -7.96 -1.26 -3.85
CA TRP A 98 -7.77 0.19 -3.91
C TRP A 98 -6.32 0.61 -3.70
N GLY A 99 -5.62 0.01 -2.73
CA GLY A 99 -4.19 0.22 -2.53
C GLY A 99 -3.40 -0.08 -3.80
N ALA A 100 -3.58 -1.28 -4.38
CA ALA A 100 -2.91 -1.70 -5.61
C ALA A 100 -3.26 -0.80 -6.82
N ALA A 101 -4.49 -0.29 -6.91
CA ALA A 101 -4.89 0.61 -7.99
C ALA A 101 -4.21 1.98 -7.87
N ILE A 102 -4.14 2.54 -6.65
CA ILE A 102 -3.38 3.77 -6.37
C ILE A 102 -1.90 3.54 -6.68
N GLU A 103 -1.40 2.36 -6.33
CA GLU A 103 -0.02 1.98 -6.57
C GLU A 103 0.35 2.04 -8.07
N LEU A 104 -0.43 1.34 -8.87
CA LEU A 104 -0.30 1.36 -10.32
C LEU A 104 -0.46 2.77 -10.91
N LEU A 105 -1.37 3.60 -10.37
CA LEU A 105 -1.57 4.97 -10.84
C LEU A 105 -0.32 5.83 -10.62
N ILE A 106 0.32 5.74 -9.46
CA ILE A 106 1.55 6.50 -9.15
C ILE A 106 2.68 6.10 -10.10
N LEU A 107 2.84 4.80 -10.35
CA LEU A 107 3.81 4.29 -11.33
C LEU A 107 3.58 4.90 -12.72
N VAL A 108 2.33 4.89 -13.21
CA VAL A 108 1.98 5.49 -14.50
C VAL A 108 2.29 6.99 -14.53
N LEU A 109 1.92 7.73 -13.47
CA LEU A 109 2.21 9.16 -13.38
C LEU A 109 3.71 9.44 -13.41
N TYR A 110 4.52 8.65 -12.72
CA TYR A 110 5.98 8.81 -12.73
C TYR A 110 6.61 8.61 -14.12
N PHE A 111 6.08 7.70 -14.94
CA PHE A 111 6.62 7.48 -16.29
C PHE A 111 6.09 8.45 -17.35
N THR A 112 4.97 9.13 -17.07
CA THR A 112 4.30 10.02 -18.05
C THR A 112 4.52 11.51 -17.77
N VAL A 113 5.08 11.85 -16.59
CA VAL A 113 5.35 13.23 -16.14
C VAL A 113 6.84 13.45 -15.89
#